data_AF-A0A9P1MMB8-F1
#
_entry.id   AF-A0A9P1MMB8-F1
#
_cell.length_a   1.000
_cell.length_b   1.000
_cell.length_c   1.000
_cell.angle_alpha   90.00
_cell.angle_beta   90.00
_cell.angle_gamma   90.00
#
_symmetry.space_group_name_H-M   'P 1'
#
loop_
_entity.id
_entity.type
_entity.pdbx_description
1 polymer ?
#
loop_
_entity_poly.entity_id
_entity_poly.type
_entity_poly.pdbx_seq_one_letter_code
_entity_poly.pdbx_strand_id
1 'polypeptide(L)'
;MRFGRAKCCRLLFLAGLTSLFIIFTNHYKESHFTYAKAIEPRPEPRVEETNIDDDPRVNLDNQIGNLKPLPIVSNEADDGIDIARVDGFLESQSLKINRKPPVLTNEIVNGQKYPVLNTNGNFIPQRRVIHLDLKGAPYKPEFFTELFYFFKRIHATGILIEWEDMFPYTGVLAEAVNGNAYSMEDIESILQEARRHRLDIIPLVQTFGHLEWILKLEPFQHLREDVRFPQVICFPLSESWKLITEMIDQVASVHKKYGMPYFHMGADEVFQIGVCNASVKELGKQGSRDRLALWHISRTASHIKETHNTTVLAWHDMFAQAFEADIMRYNLTNLLEPVLWSYAEDLDMYLPYSTWNSLKPFNKVWGSSAWKGADGPARYNSNPIHYIKNHQSWTTQFTRVYKEFSSIQGLIMTGWSRYDHLAVLAELLPVALPTLSMSMETIMEARVLNQYPLTYENMNCRPAVEMGVTRGCQFPGKNIYEIVNEYYRFHNDLKRYQDDYELNGWLSRVADSQLVSSRWYIDKIQPMIEDKLERIKELASRLRFEMEKIYFSDTIDEFIYTYMGDDLEWLKKKTETIEKMLKAKYFPKRPLKLDAI
;
A
#
# COMPACT_ATOMS: atom_id res chain seq x y z
N MET A 1 12.33 48.42 -49.60
CA MET A 1 11.04 48.00 -48.98
C MET A 1 11.21 47.98 -47.47
N ARG A 2 10.32 48.68 -46.75
CA ARG A 2 10.34 48.88 -45.29
C ARG A 2 10.05 47.55 -44.58
N PHE A 3 10.99 47.06 -43.78
CA PHE A 3 10.72 46.01 -42.79
C PHE A 3 9.80 46.59 -41.70
N GLY A 4 8.61 46.01 -41.56
CA GLY A 4 7.57 46.51 -40.66
C GLY A 4 7.96 46.37 -39.19
N ARG A 5 8.09 47.51 -38.51
CA ARG A 5 8.31 47.67 -37.05
C ARG A 5 7.35 46.83 -36.17
N ALA A 6 6.23 46.35 -36.71
CA ALA A 6 5.23 45.59 -35.97
C ALA A 6 5.66 44.16 -35.59
N LYS A 7 6.56 43.49 -36.35
CA LYS A 7 6.99 42.13 -36.02
C LYS A 7 8.07 42.07 -34.93
N CYS A 8 8.90 43.11 -34.84
CA CYS A 8 9.94 43.21 -33.81
C CYS A 8 9.35 43.50 -32.42
N CYS A 9 8.31 44.35 -32.35
CA CYS A 9 7.60 44.60 -31.09
C CYS A 9 6.87 43.36 -30.54
N ARG A 10 6.34 42.46 -31.39
CA ARG A 10 5.67 41.23 -30.92
C ARG A 10 6.63 40.21 -30.33
N LEU A 11 7.84 40.10 -30.86
CA LEU A 11 8.89 39.21 -30.33
C LEU A 11 9.46 39.74 -29.00
N LEU A 12 9.62 41.06 -28.86
CA LEU A 12 10.03 41.69 -27.60
C LEU A 12 8.94 41.59 -26.52
N PHE A 13 7.66 41.67 -26.89
CA PHE A 13 6.54 41.48 -25.96
C PHE A 13 6.44 40.03 -25.46
N LEU A 14 6.66 39.04 -26.34
CA LEU A 14 6.66 37.62 -25.95
C LEU A 14 7.83 37.26 -25.03
N ALA A 15 9.02 37.82 -25.29
CA ALA A 15 10.21 37.64 -24.45
C ALA A 15 10.06 38.33 -23.08
N GLY A 16 9.40 39.49 -23.04
CA GLY A 16 9.08 40.19 -21.80
C GLY A 16 8.06 39.44 -20.94
N LEU A 17 7.02 38.87 -21.55
CA LEU A 17 6.00 38.07 -20.86
C LEU A 17 6.55 36.75 -20.30
N THR A 18 7.43 36.07 -21.04
CA THR A 18 8.11 34.85 -20.55
C THR A 18 9.08 35.15 -19.41
N SER A 19 9.80 36.27 -19.48
CA SER A 19 10.69 36.71 -18.39
C SER A 19 9.92 37.11 -17.13
N LEU A 20 8.78 37.79 -17.27
CA LEU A 20 7.89 38.11 -16.15
C LEU A 20 7.25 36.86 -15.53
N PHE A 21 6.88 35.86 -16.34
CA PHE A 21 6.30 34.60 -15.84
C PHE A 21 7.33 33.78 -15.04
N ILE A 22 8.60 33.77 -15.46
CA ILE A 22 9.70 33.11 -14.73
C ILE A 22 10.03 33.86 -13.43
N ILE A 23 9.98 35.20 -13.41
CA ILE A 23 10.21 35.98 -12.19
C ILE A 23 9.05 35.79 -11.19
N PHE A 24 7.79 35.79 -11.65
CA PHE A 24 6.64 35.56 -10.78
C PHE A 24 6.56 34.12 -10.26
N THR A 25 6.97 33.11 -11.03
CA THR A 25 7.00 31.71 -10.57
C THR A 25 8.14 31.44 -9.58
N ASN A 26 9.30 32.09 -9.75
CA ASN A 26 10.37 32.03 -8.75
C ASN A 26 10.01 32.79 -7.45
N HIS A 27 9.30 33.91 -7.55
CA HIS A 27 8.86 34.65 -6.34
C HIS A 27 7.71 33.95 -5.59
N TYR A 28 6.88 33.16 -6.29
CA TYR A 28 5.87 32.30 -5.65
C TYR A 28 6.49 31.05 -4.99
N LYS A 29 7.62 30.54 -5.48
CA LYS A 29 8.35 29.43 -4.85
C LYS A 29 9.09 29.84 -3.57
N GLU A 30 9.56 31.09 -3.48
CA GLU A 30 10.26 31.59 -2.29
C GLU A 30 9.33 32.10 -1.17
N SER A 31 8.02 32.30 -1.43
CA SER A 31 7.09 32.89 -0.44
C SER A 31 6.28 31.87 0.40
N HIS A 32 6.49 30.56 0.20
CA HIS A 32 5.86 29.52 1.04
C HIS A 32 6.82 28.81 2.02
N PHE A 33 8.06 29.28 2.15
CA PHE A 33 8.96 28.86 3.24
C PHE A 33 9.24 30.04 4.17
N THR A 34 8.39 30.23 5.18
CA THR A 34 8.76 30.58 6.57
C THR A 34 7.54 31.07 7.35
N TYR A 35 7.17 30.36 8.42
CA TYR A 35 6.92 30.91 9.76
C TYR A 35 6.85 29.74 10.76
N ALA A 36 8.01 29.19 11.11
CA ALA A 36 8.22 28.56 12.41
C ALA A 36 9.27 29.42 13.13
N LYS A 37 8.81 30.34 13.99
CA LYS A 37 9.70 31.08 14.88
C LYS A 37 10.30 30.07 15.87
N ALA A 38 11.64 29.96 15.85
CA ALA A 38 12.39 29.28 16.89
C ALA A 38 12.12 29.97 18.24
N ILE A 39 11.64 29.19 19.21
CA ILE A 39 11.57 29.56 20.62
C ILE A 39 12.97 29.31 21.19
N GLU A 40 13.59 30.33 21.79
CA GLU A 40 14.86 30.18 22.52
C GLU A 40 14.70 29.17 23.69
N PRO A 41 15.71 28.33 23.99
CA PRO A 41 15.61 27.39 25.09
C PRO A 41 15.56 28.14 26.43
N ARG A 42 14.57 27.82 27.27
CA ARG A 42 14.59 28.21 28.69
C ARG A 42 15.72 27.43 29.40
N PRO A 43 16.38 28.02 30.41
CA PRO A 43 17.37 27.31 31.21
C PRO A 43 16.71 26.19 32.04
N GLU A 44 17.32 25.02 32.05
CA GLU A 44 16.90 23.87 32.86
C GLU A 44 16.91 24.20 34.37
N PRO A 45 15.95 23.68 35.17
CA PRO A 45 16.01 23.78 36.61
C PRO A 45 17.08 22.82 37.17
N ARG A 46 17.86 23.32 38.13
CA ARG A 46 18.80 22.53 38.95
C ARG A 46 18.05 21.38 39.63
N VAL A 47 18.49 20.15 39.37
CA VAL A 47 18.14 18.98 40.16
C VAL A 47 19.18 18.82 41.27
N GLU A 48 18.70 18.75 42.51
CA GLU A 48 19.51 18.48 43.70
C GLU A 48 20.08 17.06 43.67
N GLU A 49 21.34 16.93 44.08
CA GLU A 49 22.05 15.66 44.26
C GLU A 49 21.39 14.82 45.36
N THR A 50 21.05 13.57 45.04
CA THR A 50 20.99 12.49 46.04
C THR A 50 21.68 11.24 45.49
N ASN A 51 22.80 10.91 46.13
CA ASN A 51 23.59 9.69 45.98
C ASN A 51 22.75 8.42 46.19
N ILE A 52 22.83 7.44 45.28
CA ILE A 52 22.86 5.99 45.58
C ILE A 52 23.75 5.28 44.55
N ASP A 53 24.68 4.49 45.06
CA ASP A 53 25.74 3.72 44.41
C ASP A 53 25.29 2.51 43.55
N ASP A 54 26.20 2.15 42.61
CA ASP A 54 26.60 0.83 42.07
C ASP A 54 25.68 -0.04 41.17
N ASP A 55 25.92 0.02 39.84
CA ASP A 55 25.88 -1.15 38.90
C ASP A 55 27.07 -1.07 37.90
N PRO A 56 28.01 -2.04 37.88
CA PRO A 56 29.25 -1.94 37.10
C PRO A 56 29.13 -2.63 35.73
N ARG A 57 28.43 -2.05 34.75
CA ARG A 57 28.43 -2.54 33.35
C ARG A 57 28.35 -1.46 32.27
N VAL A 58 29.04 -0.33 32.45
CA VAL A 58 29.22 0.64 31.36
C VAL A 58 30.65 1.19 31.38
N ASN A 59 31.52 0.64 30.55
CA ASN A 59 32.72 1.33 30.11
C ASN A 59 33.27 0.65 28.85
N LEU A 60 32.72 1.00 27.69
CA LEU A 60 33.48 1.10 26.45
C LEU A 60 32.66 1.87 25.40
N ASP A 61 32.52 3.18 25.59
CA ASP A 61 32.14 4.07 24.49
C ASP A 61 32.84 5.42 24.68
N ASN A 62 34.03 5.51 24.11
CA ASN A 62 34.70 6.78 23.84
C ASN A 62 35.62 6.58 22.64
N GLN A 63 35.01 6.45 21.46
CA GLN A 63 35.56 6.84 20.15
C GLN A 63 34.56 6.45 19.05
N ILE A 64 33.63 7.34 18.70
CA ILE A 64 33.14 7.60 17.33
C ILE A 64 32.42 8.94 17.40
N GLY A 65 32.94 9.92 16.65
CA GLY A 65 32.41 11.28 16.62
C GLY A 65 31.07 11.39 15.88
N ASN A 66 30.20 12.23 16.44
CA ASN A 66 29.17 13.04 15.78
C ASN A 66 28.72 12.61 14.38
N LEU A 67 27.75 11.70 14.30
CA LEU A 67 26.79 11.66 13.21
C LEU A 67 25.42 12.06 13.78
N LYS A 68 24.93 13.25 13.39
CA LYS A 68 23.54 13.62 13.64
C LYS A 68 22.63 12.64 12.88
N PRO A 69 21.55 12.13 13.49
CA PRO A 69 20.51 11.42 12.75
C PRO A 69 19.93 12.35 11.67
N LEU A 70 19.86 11.87 10.44
CA LEU A 70 19.15 12.57 9.37
C LEU A 70 17.64 12.62 9.69
N PRO A 71 16.94 13.71 9.33
CA PRO A 71 15.50 13.80 9.52
C PRO A 71 14.79 12.76 8.65
N ILE A 72 13.83 12.06 9.25
CA ILE A 72 12.87 11.20 8.55
C ILE A 72 12.00 12.13 7.70
N VAL A 73 12.16 12.09 6.38
CA VAL A 73 11.29 12.79 5.43
C VAL A 73 10.09 11.88 5.16
N SER A 74 8.89 12.36 5.47
CA SER A 74 7.63 11.71 5.11
C SER A 74 7.37 11.90 3.61
N ASN A 75 7.43 10.82 2.83
CA ASN A 75 6.84 10.82 1.49
C ASN A 75 5.32 10.72 1.63
N GLU A 76 4.60 11.76 1.21
CA GLU A 76 3.12 11.75 1.15
C GLU A 76 2.58 10.93 -0.05
N ALA A 77 3.46 10.39 -0.88
CA ALA A 77 3.17 9.36 -1.86
C ALA A 77 4.12 8.20 -1.58
N ASP A 78 3.57 7.16 -0.96
CA ASP A 78 4.29 5.92 -0.65
C ASP A 78 4.48 5.10 -1.93
N ASP A 79 5.43 5.54 -2.76
CA ASP A 79 5.70 4.99 -4.09
C ASP A 79 7.07 4.27 -4.19
N GLY A 80 7.71 4.02 -3.04
CA GLY A 80 8.96 3.24 -2.94
C GLY A 80 10.18 3.86 -3.64
N ILE A 81 10.07 5.08 -4.21
CA ILE A 81 11.17 5.72 -4.94
C ILE A 81 11.76 6.85 -4.09
N ASP A 82 12.95 6.62 -3.53
CA ASP A 82 13.74 7.68 -2.90
C ASP A 82 14.28 8.65 -3.97
N ILE A 83 13.60 9.78 -4.14
CA ILE A 83 14.00 10.87 -5.05
C ILE A 83 15.38 11.45 -4.68
N ALA A 84 15.85 11.29 -3.43
CA ALA A 84 17.14 11.82 -2.98
C ALA A 84 18.36 11.00 -3.47
N ARG A 85 18.16 9.85 -4.13
CA ARG A 85 19.23 9.00 -4.64
C ARG A 85 19.76 9.39 -6.04
N VAL A 86 19.34 10.56 -6.56
CA VAL A 86 19.66 11.05 -7.93
C VAL A 86 20.99 11.82 -8.03
N ASP A 87 21.65 12.17 -6.92
CA ASP A 87 22.90 12.94 -6.98
C ASP A 87 24.15 12.05 -7.03
N GLY A 88 24.61 11.76 -8.25
CA GLY A 88 25.90 11.09 -8.46
C GLY A 88 26.17 10.56 -9.87
N PHE A 89 25.71 11.23 -10.94
CA PHE A 89 26.11 10.87 -12.31
C PHE A 89 27.58 11.25 -12.54
N LEU A 90 28.50 10.31 -12.30
CA LEU A 90 29.77 10.27 -13.01
C LEU A 90 29.51 9.58 -14.36
N GLU A 91 29.84 10.27 -15.45
CA GLU A 91 29.72 9.78 -16.82
C GLU A 91 30.35 8.38 -16.97
N SER A 92 29.53 7.34 -16.98
CA SER A 92 29.97 6.01 -17.38
C SER A 92 30.15 5.98 -18.90
N GLN A 93 31.38 5.77 -19.35
CA GLN A 93 31.69 5.54 -20.76
C GLN A 93 30.82 4.41 -21.31
N SER A 94 30.01 4.73 -22.31
CA SER A 94 29.11 3.80 -22.98
C SER A 94 29.91 2.77 -23.80
N LEU A 95 30.06 1.57 -23.25
CA LEU A 95 30.39 0.38 -24.04
C LEU A 95 29.20 0.09 -24.96
N LYS A 96 29.30 0.48 -26.23
CA LYS A 96 28.34 0.13 -27.28
C LYS A 96 28.37 -1.39 -27.53
N ILE A 97 27.57 -2.13 -26.78
CA ILE A 97 27.27 -3.53 -27.10
C ILE A 97 26.11 -3.53 -28.10
N ASN A 98 26.41 -3.94 -29.33
CA ASN A 98 25.43 -4.18 -30.39
C ASN A 98 24.57 -5.40 -30.02
N ARG A 99 23.55 -5.22 -29.16
CA ARG A 99 22.57 -6.27 -28.86
C ARG A 99 21.49 -6.24 -29.94
N LYS A 100 21.39 -7.32 -30.74
CA LYS A 100 20.24 -7.53 -31.63
C LYS A 100 18.96 -7.50 -30.79
N PRO A 101 17.88 -6.84 -31.23
CA PRO A 101 16.59 -6.92 -30.53
C PRO A 101 16.22 -8.40 -30.40
N PRO A 102 15.69 -8.84 -29.24
CA PRO A 102 15.19 -10.21 -29.11
C PRO A 102 14.18 -10.43 -30.23
N VAL A 103 14.50 -11.37 -31.12
CA VAL A 103 13.56 -11.81 -32.15
C VAL A 103 12.36 -12.33 -31.39
N LEU A 104 11.17 -11.74 -31.61
CA LEU A 104 9.90 -12.22 -31.07
C LEU A 104 9.79 -13.72 -31.38
N THR A 105 10.20 -14.55 -30.43
CA THR A 105 10.15 -16.00 -30.51
C THR A 105 8.69 -16.41 -30.53
N ASN A 106 8.39 -17.64 -30.95
CA ASN A 106 7.05 -18.23 -30.83
C ASN A 106 6.71 -18.49 -29.33
N GLU A 107 6.86 -17.49 -28.46
CA GLU A 107 6.54 -17.58 -27.04
C GLU A 107 5.05 -17.80 -26.85
N ILE A 108 4.75 -18.63 -25.85
CA ILE A 108 3.39 -18.93 -25.42
C ILE A 108 3.28 -18.45 -23.97
N VAL A 109 2.39 -17.50 -23.74
CA VAL A 109 2.09 -16.93 -22.42
C VAL A 109 0.63 -17.26 -22.13
N ASN A 110 0.37 -17.95 -21.03
CA ASN A 110 -0.97 -18.41 -20.65
C ASN A 110 -1.72 -19.16 -21.79
N GLY A 111 -1.01 -20.05 -22.49
CA GLY A 111 -1.59 -20.83 -23.60
C GLY A 111 -1.90 -20.05 -24.88
N GLN A 112 -1.49 -18.78 -24.98
CA GLN A 112 -1.73 -17.90 -26.12
C GLN A 112 -0.41 -17.41 -26.73
N LYS A 113 -0.39 -17.18 -28.05
CA LYS A 113 0.79 -16.67 -28.76
C LYS A 113 1.09 -15.23 -28.33
N TYR A 114 2.33 -14.95 -27.94
CA TYR A 114 2.79 -13.61 -27.61
C TYR A 114 3.20 -12.82 -28.87
N PRO A 115 2.93 -11.50 -28.94
CA PRO A 115 2.09 -10.71 -28.03
C PRO A 115 0.61 -10.81 -28.41
N VAL A 116 -0.28 -10.52 -27.46
CA VAL A 116 -1.70 -10.25 -27.76
C VAL A 116 -1.90 -8.74 -27.81
N LEU A 117 -2.41 -8.25 -28.93
CA LEU A 117 -2.67 -6.83 -29.16
C LEU A 117 -4.16 -6.63 -29.48
N ASN A 118 -4.72 -5.51 -29.05
CA ASN A 118 -6.05 -5.09 -29.50
C ASN A 118 -6.01 -4.59 -30.96
N THR A 119 -7.17 -4.18 -31.49
CA THR A 119 -7.30 -3.68 -32.87
C THR A 119 -6.49 -2.43 -33.17
N ASN A 120 -6.13 -1.65 -32.15
CA ASN A 120 -5.31 -0.45 -32.26
C ASN A 120 -3.81 -0.73 -32.05
N GLY A 121 -3.43 -1.99 -31.84
CA GLY A 121 -2.04 -2.39 -31.60
C GLY A 121 -1.56 -2.23 -30.15
N ASN A 122 -2.46 -1.97 -29.19
CA ASN A 122 -2.11 -1.86 -27.77
C ASN A 122 -2.00 -3.25 -27.14
N PHE A 123 -1.04 -3.40 -26.24
CA PHE A 123 -0.74 -4.68 -25.58
C PHE A 123 -1.83 -5.07 -24.56
N ILE A 124 -2.29 -6.32 -24.62
CA ILE A 124 -3.19 -6.92 -23.63
C ILE A 124 -2.41 -7.99 -22.84
N PRO A 125 -2.23 -7.83 -21.52
CA PRO A 125 -1.65 -8.85 -20.66
C PRO A 125 -2.41 -10.17 -20.73
N GLN A 126 -1.72 -11.23 -21.13
CA GLN A 126 -2.30 -12.57 -21.28
C GLN A 126 -2.55 -13.25 -19.92
N ARG A 127 -1.73 -12.94 -18.91
CA ARG A 127 -2.00 -13.23 -17.50
C ARG A 127 -2.45 -11.97 -16.77
N ARG A 128 -3.57 -12.08 -16.05
CA ARG A 128 -4.18 -11.05 -15.22
C ARG A 128 -4.43 -11.69 -13.86
N VAL A 129 -3.47 -11.49 -12.97
CA VAL A 129 -3.40 -12.15 -11.66
C VAL A 129 -3.96 -11.19 -10.61
N ILE A 130 -4.87 -11.64 -9.76
CA ILE A 130 -5.41 -10.83 -8.67
C ILE A 130 -4.63 -11.16 -7.39
N HIS A 131 -4.05 -10.15 -6.77
CA HIS A 131 -3.41 -10.29 -5.46
C HIS A 131 -4.46 -10.33 -4.35
N LEU A 132 -4.30 -11.26 -3.41
CA LEU A 132 -5.02 -11.35 -2.17
C LEU A 132 -4.04 -11.18 -1.02
N ASP A 133 -4.08 -10.00 -0.41
CA ASP A 133 -3.41 -9.71 0.85
C ASP A 133 -4.29 -10.14 2.01
N LEU A 134 -3.86 -11.17 2.74
CA LEU A 134 -4.57 -11.76 3.88
C LEU A 134 -4.11 -11.19 5.23
N LYS A 135 -3.27 -10.16 5.22
CA LYS A 135 -2.81 -9.41 6.38
C LYS A 135 -3.93 -8.58 7.01
N GLY A 136 -4.22 -8.82 8.29
CA GLY A 136 -5.14 -8.03 9.12
C GLY A 136 -6.64 -8.16 8.81
N ALA A 137 -7.02 -8.28 7.53
CA ALA A 137 -8.40 -8.50 7.10
C ALA A 137 -8.60 -9.80 6.29
N PRO A 138 -8.23 -10.98 6.85
CA PRO A 138 -8.46 -12.26 6.20
C PRO A 138 -9.96 -12.57 6.07
N TYR A 139 -10.30 -13.35 5.03
CA TYR A 139 -11.67 -13.77 4.78
C TYR A 139 -11.95 -15.12 5.43
N LYS A 140 -13.20 -15.39 5.79
CA LYS A 140 -13.61 -16.73 6.20
C LYS A 140 -13.45 -17.71 5.02
N PRO A 141 -13.00 -18.96 5.27
CA PRO A 141 -12.74 -19.94 4.20
C PRO A 141 -13.89 -20.13 3.21
N GLU A 142 -15.14 -20.08 3.69
CA GLU A 142 -16.33 -20.32 2.87
C GLU A 142 -16.54 -19.22 1.81
N PHE A 143 -16.03 -18.02 2.05
CA PHE A 143 -16.19 -16.87 1.15
C PHE A 143 -15.38 -17.02 -0.14
N PHE A 144 -14.26 -17.75 -0.12
CA PHE A 144 -13.38 -17.90 -1.29
C PHE A 144 -14.07 -18.54 -2.50
N THR A 145 -15.07 -19.40 -2.27
CA THR A 145 -15.84 -20.04 -3.36
C THR A 145 -16.58 -18.99 -4.20
N GLU A 146 -17.31 -18.08 -3.56
CA GLU A 146 -18.04 -17.01 -4.25
C GLU A 146 -17.05 -16.00 -4.87
N LEU A 147 -15.95 -15.70 -4.17
CA LEU A 147 -14.92 -14.78 -4.63
C LEU A 147 -14.23 -15.27 -5.91
N PHE A 148 -13.78 -16.53 -5.95
CA PHE A 148 -13.13 -17.10 -7.13
C PHE A 148 -14.08 -17.28 -8.31
N TYR A 149 -15.35 -17.57 -8.04
CA TYR A 149 -16.38 -17.51 -9.08
C TYR A 149 -16.49 -16.10 -9.67
N PHE A 150 -16.52 -15.07 -8.84
CA PHE A 150 -16.51 -13.68 -9.29
C PHE A 150 -15.26 -13.34 -10.11
N PHE A 151 -14.05 -13.69 -9.63
CA PHE A 151 -12.79 -13.50 -10.35
C PHE A 151 -12.81 -14.16 -11.73
N LYS A 152 -13.40 -15.36 -11.83
CA LYS A 152 -13.55 -16.02 -13.12
C LYS A 152 -14.47 -15.26 -14.08
N ARG A 153 -15.59 -14.71 -13.60
CA ARG A 153 -16.53 -13.92 -14.42
C ARG A 153 -15.91 -12.64 -14.96
N ILE A 154 -15.04 -11.99 -14.18
CA ILE A 154 -14.29 -10.83 -14.67
C ILE A 154 -13.04 -11.23 -15.48
N HIS A 155 -12.84 -12.51 -15.81
CA HIS A 155 -11.74 -13.02 -16.64
C HIS A 155 -10.34 -12.91 -16.03
N ALA A 156 -10.22 -12.99 -14.70
CA ALA A 156 -8.96 -13.26 -14.05
C ALA A 156 -8.39 -14.61 -14.51
N THR A 157 -7.05 -14.70 -14.56
CA THR A 157 -6.35 -15.92 -14.99
C THR A 157 -5.59 -16.59 -13.86
N GLY A 158 -5.38 -15.89 -12.75
CA GLY A 158 -4.68 -16.42 -11.58
C GLY A 158 -4.87 -15.56 -10.36
N ILE A 159 -4.36 -16.06 -9.24
CA ILE A 159 -4.30 -15.39 -7.95
C ILE A 159 -2.88 -15.43 -7.41
N LEU A 160 -2.47 -14.32 -6.78
CA LEU A 160 -1.29 -14.22 -5.95
C LEU A 160 -1.78 -14.16 -4.51
N ILE A 161 -1.36 -15.09 -3.65
CA ILE A 161 -1.78 -15.11 -2.24
C ILE A 161 -0.57 -14.83 -1.38
N GLU A 162 -0.60 -13.71 -0.65
CA GLU A 162 0.42 -13.36 0.32
C GLU A 162 0.14 -14.02 1.67
N TRP A 163 1.11 -14.84 2.10
CA TRP A 163 1.05 -15.60 3.34
C TRP A 163 1.99 -15.02 4.39
N GLU A 164 1.38 -14.63 5.50
CA GLU A 164 2.05 -14.22 6.73
C GLU A 164 1.48 -15.07 7.89
N ASP A 165 0.99 -14.44 8.96
CA ASP A 165 0.50 -15.07 10.19
C ASP A 165 -0.79 -15.92 10.04
N MET A 166 -1.50 -15.79 8.91
CA MET A 166 -2.69 -16.60 8.60
C MET A 166 -2.41 -18.01 8.08
N PHE A 167 -1.16 -18.29 7.68
CA PHE A 167 -0.77 -19.64 7.30
C PHE A 167 -0.50 -20.47 8.57
N PRO A 168 -1.00 -21.72 8.68
CA PRO A 168 -0.81 -22.57 9.85
C PRO A 168 0.61 -23.16 9.92
N TYR A 169 1.59 -22.29 10.15
CA TYR A 169 2.97 -22.70 10.29
C TYR A 169 3.18 -23.63 11.50
N THR A 170 4.18 -24.50 11.37
CA THR A 170 4.57 -25.45 12.42
C THR A 170 5.99 -25.21 12.91
N GLY A 171 6.38 -25.85 14.02
CA GLY A 171 7.71 -25.69 14.60
C GLY A 171 7.86 -24.32 15.28
N VAL A 172 9.03 -23.68 15.12
CA VAL A 172 9.31 -22.38 15.74
C VAL A 172 8.35 -21.30 15.23
N LEU A 173 7.97 -21.36 13.96
CA LEU A 173 7.03 -20.40 13.34
C LEU A 173 5.62 -20.44 13.95
N ALA A 174 5.25 -21.53 14.64
CA ALA A 174 3.93 -21.66 15.28
C ALA A 174 3.67 -20.57 16.34
N GLU A 175 4.73 -20.00 16.93
CA GLU A 175 4.60 -18.91 17.92
C GLU A 175 4.09 -17.60 17.30
N ALA A 176 4.18 -17.44 15.98
CA ALA A 176 3.73 -16.26 15.26
C ALA A 176 2.39 -16.46 14.53
N VAL A 177 1.80 -17.65 14.60
CA VAL A 177 0.52 -17.97 13.94
C VAL A 177 -0.61 -17.21 14.60
N ASN A 178 -1.44 -16.56 13.78
CA ASN A 178 -2.58 -15.79 14.22
C ASN A 178 -3.62 -16.69 14.91
N GLY A 179 -4.31 -16.19 15.95
CA GLY A 179 -5.38 -16.93 16.62
C GLY A 179 -6.57 -17.29 15.72
N ASN A 180 -6.76 -16.55 14.62
CA ASN A 180 -7.75 -16.81 13.58
C ASN A 180 -7.13 -17.48 12.33
N ALA A 181 -5.88 -17.95 12.40
CA ALA A 181 -5.22 -18.58 11.26
C ALA A 181 -6.03 -19.76 10.70
N TYR A 182 -5.92 -19.95 9.39
CA TYR A 182 -6.61 -21.04 8.71
C TYR A 182 -6.08 -22.39 9.19
N SER A 183 -6.94 -23.40 9.25
CA SER A 183 -6.46 -24.78 9.35
C SER A 183 -5.77 -25.22 8.06
N MET A 184 -4.98 -26.30 8.10
CA MET A 184 -4.37 -26.81 6.87
C MET A 184 -5.45 -27.30 5.88
N GLU A 185 -6.56 -27.83 6.39
CA GLU A 185 -7.73 -28.21 5.61
C GLU A 185 -8.36 -26.99 4.90
N ASP A 186 -8.45 -25.84 5.57
CA ASP A 186 -8.94 -24.60 4.96
C ASP A 186 -8.02 -24.14 3.82
N ILE A 187 -6.69 -24.16 4.02
CA ILE A 187 -5.71 -23.83 2.98
C ILE A 187 -5.89 -24.76 1.78
N GLU A 188 -5.93 -26.07 2.00
CA GLU A 188 -6.11 -27.05 0.93
C GLU A 188 -7.46 -26.85 0.18
N SER A 189 -8.52 -26.49 0.91
CA SER A 189 -9.83 -26.14 0.33
C SER A 189 -9.75 -24.90 -0.56
N ILE A 190 -9.13 -23.81 -0.07
CA ILE A 190 -8.96 -22.55 -0.83
C ILE A 190 -8.18 -22.82 -2.13
N LEU A 191 -7.07 -23.54 -2.06
CA LEU A 191 -6.25 -23.86 -3.24
C LEU A 191 -6.98 -24.78 -4.23
N GLN A 192 -7.77 -25.73 -3.72
CA GLN A 192 -8.59 -26.61 -4.56
C GLN A 192 -9.68 -25.81 -5.30
N GLU A 193 -10.33 -24.86 -4.63
CA GLU A 193 -11.35 -24.00 -5.23
C GLU A 193 -10.77 -23.07 -6.30
N ALA A 194 -9.59 -22.48 -6.08
CA ALA A 194 -8.88 -21.69 -7.08
C ALA A 194 -8.61 -22.51 -8.36
N ARG A 195 -8.12 -23.75 -8.19
CA ARG A 195 -7.93 -24.70 -9.30
C ARG A 195 -9.23 -25.05 -10.02
N ARG A 196 -10.32 -25.27 -9.28
CA ARG A 196 -11.65 -25.57 -9.86
C ARG A 196 -12.11 -24.47 -10.81
N HIS A 197 -11.76 -23.21 -10.51
CA HIS A 197 -12.02 -22.05 -11.36
C HIS A 197 -10.96 -21.79 -12.45
N ARG A 198 -9.94 -22.65 -12.58
CA ARG A 198 -8.82 -22.52 -13.51
C ARG A 198 -8.07 -21.20 -13.33
N LEU A 199 -7.79 -20.87 -12.07
CA LEU A 199 -6.90 -19.77 -11.70
C LEU A 199 -5.52 -20.37 -11.42
N ASP A 200 -4.49 -19.85 -12.06
CA ASP A 200 -3.10 -20.11 -11.68
C ASP A 200 -2.88 -19.64 -10.23
N ILE A 201 -2.11 -20.40 -9.44
CA ILE A 201 -1.88 -20.10 -8.02
C ILE A 201 -0.41 -19.72 -7.84
N ILE A 202 -0.18 -18.53 -7.29
CA ILE A 202 1.16 -18.04 -6.95
C ILE A 202 1.18 -17.72 -5.45
N PRO A 203 1.91 -18.47 -4.61
CA PRO A 203 2.18 -18.03 -3.24
C PRO A 203 3.16 -16.85 -3.24
N LEU A 204 2.96 -15.91 -2.31
CA LEU A 204 3.92 -14.89 -1.92
C LEU A 204 4.29 -15.09 -0.45
N VAL A 205 5.58 -15.16 -0.17
CA VAL A 205 6.12 -15.14 1.19
C VAL A 205 7.17 -14.05 1.27
N GLN A 206 7.06 -13.17 2.26
CA GLN A 206 8.07 -12.15 2.51
C GLN A 206 9.34 -12.79 3.09
N THR A 207 10.49 -12.48 2.50
CA THR A 207 11.77 -13.14 2.83
C THR A 207 12.88 -12.18 3.24
N PHE A 208 12.62 -10.87 3.23
CA PHE A 208 13.64 -9.84 3.42
C PHE A 208 13.12 -8.67 4.27
N GLY A 209 12.21 -7.85 3.72
CA GLY A 209 11.43 -6.83 4.41
C GLY A 209 10.01 -7.30 4.72
N HIS A 210 9.14 -6.40 5.22
CA HIS A 210 7.75 -6.67 5.59
C HIS A 210 7.55 -7.86 6.54
N LEU A 211 8.52 -8.08 7.44
CA LEU A 211 8.48 -9.17 8.42
C LEU A 211 7.98 -8.70 9.79
N GLU A 212 7.28 -7.56 9.87
CA GLU A 212 6.80 -7.03 11.15
C GLU A 212 5.84 -7.99 11.84
N TRP A 213 5.11 -8.81 11.07
CA TRP A 213 4.16 -9.79 11.57
C TRP A 213 4.78 -10.75 12.58
N ILE A 214 6.01 -11.21 12.30
CA ILE A 214 6.76 -12.14 13.14
C ILE A 214 7.77 -11.39 14.02
N LEU A 215 8.50 -10.42 13.46
CA LEU A 215 9.58 -9.74 14.18
C LEU A 215 9.10 -8.77 15.25
N LYS A 216 7.82 -8.37 15.26
CA LYS A 216 7.25 -7.57 16.37
C LYS A 216 7.13 -8.38 17.68
N LEU A 217 7.11 -9.71 17.59
CA LEU A 217 6.90 -10.59 18.73
C LEU A 217 8.19 -10.76 19.54
N GLU A 218 8.04 -10.87 20.86
CA GLU A 218 9.16 -11.02 21.80
C GLU A 218 10.11 -12.19 21.45
N PRO A 219 9.64 -13.38 21.03
CA PRO A 219 10.52 -14.50 20.72
C PRO A 219 11.39 -14.31 19.47
N PHE A 220 11.04 -13.38 18.58
CA PHE A 220 11.75 -13.16 17.31
C PHE A 220 12.46 -11.82 17.22
N GLN A 221 12.31 -10.95 18.23
CA GLN A 221 12.86 -9.59 18.18
C GLN A 221 14.38 -9.55 18.03
N HIS A 222 15.10 -10.57 18.51
CA HIS A 222 16.57 -10.66 18.39
C HIS A 222 17.03 -10.94 16.95
N LEU A 223 16.11 -11.34 16.06
CA LEU A 223 16.37 -11.58 14.65
C LEU A 223 16.24 -10.32 13.79
N ARG A 224 15.93 -9.15 14.35
CA ARG A 224 15.81 -7.90 13.59
C ARG A 224 17.17 -7.42 13.08
N GLU A 225 17.18 -6.82 11.89
CA GLU A 225 18.34 -6.13 11.34
C GLU A 225 18.71 -4.90 12.17
N ASP A 226 17.71 -4.16 12.63
CA ASP A 226 17.83 -3.06 13.59
C ASP A 226 16.85 -3.29 14.74
N VAL A 227 17.33 -3.25 15.98
CA VAL A 227 16.53 -3.57 17.18
C VAL A 227 15.27 -2.71 17.31
N ARG A 228 15.27 -1.49 16.74
CA ARG A 228 14.16 -0.53 16.79
C ARG A 228 13.02 -0.88 15.83
N PHE A 229 13.31 -1.63 14.78
CA PHE A 229 12.48 -1.72 13.59
C PHE A 229 12.17 -3.19 13.26
N PRO A 230 10.90 -3.64 13.40
CA PRO A 230 10.53 -5.02 13.10
C PRO A 230 10.36 -5.31 11.59
N GLN A 231 10.69 -4.39 10.70
CA GLN A 231 10.48 -4.52 9.25
C GLN A 231 11.41 -5.55 8.60
N VAL A 232 12.71 -5.50 8.95
CA VAL A 232 13.78 -6.22 8.25
C VAL A 232 14.43 -7.23 9.18
N ILE A 233 14.57 -8.46 8.71
CA ILE A 233 15.27 -9.53 9.42
C ILE A 233 16.79 -9.39 9.24
N CYS A 234 17.59 -9.73 10.25
CA CYS A 234 19.05 -9.85 10.21
C CYS A 234 19.46 -11.03 9.31
N PHE A 235 19.23 -10.89 8.01
CA PHE A 235 19.23 -11.96 7.03
C PHE A 235 20.52 -12.79 6.98
N PRO A 236 21.73 -12.29 7.26
CA PRO A 236 22.94 -13.13 7.23
C PRO A 236 23.10 -14.03 8.46
N LEU A 237 22.33 -13.80 9.53
CA LEU A 237 22.31 -14.66 10.71
C LEU A 237 21.78 -16.05 10.34
N SER A 238 22.42 -17.11 10.85
CA SER A 238 22.06 -18.50 10.51
C SER A 238 20.66 -18.88 10.99
N GLU A 239 20.24 -18.35 12.14
CA GLU A 239 18.90 -18.55 12.69
C GLU A 239 17.84 -17.87 11.82
N SER A 240 18.06 -16.61 11.46
CA SER A 240 17.22 -15.88 10.49
C SER A 240 17.12 -16.61 9.15
N TRP A 241 18.24 -17.10 8.63
CA TRP A 241 18.23 -17.87 7.38
C TRP A 241 17.38 -19.13 7.48
N LYS A 242 17.51 -19.88 8.58
CA LYS A 242 16.69 -21.07 8.83
C LYS A 242 15.20 -20.72 8.89
N LEU A 243 14.84 -19.62 9.58
CA LEU A 243 13.47 -19.13 9.67
C LEU A 243 12.90 -18.82 8.26
N ILE A 244 13.67 -18.09 7.44
CA ILE A 244 13.29 -17.73 6.06
C ILE A 244 13.04 -18.98 5.22
N THR A 245 13.98 -19.92 5.20
CA THR A 245 13.84 -21.14 4.40
C THR A 245 12.68 -22.01 4.89
N GLU A 246 12.43 -22.07 6.19
CA GLU A 246 11.31 -22.82 6.76
C GLU A 246 9.95 -22.22 6.34
N MET A 247 9.80 -20.88 6.35
CA MET A 247 8.59 -20.21 5.87
C MET A 247 8.32 -20.56 4.40
N ILE A 248 9.34 -20.43 3.56
CA ILE A 248 9.29 -20.78 2.13
C ILE A 248 8.88 -22.24 1.94
N ASP A 249 9.56 -23.16 2.62
CA ASP A 249 9.42 -24.59 2.39
C ASP A 249 8.06 -25.13 2.84
N GLN A 250 7.51 -24.60 3.95
CA GLN A 250 6.18 -24.96 4.42
C GLN A 250 5.09 -24.51 3.43
N VAL A 251 5.10 -23.25 2.98
CA VAL A 251 4.11 -22.72 2.02
C VAL A 251 4.23 -23.43 0.67
N ALA A 252 5.45 -23.52 0.12
CA ALA A 252 5.70 -24.15 -1.18
C ALA A 252 5.29 -25.63 -1.19
N SER A 253 5.48 -26.35 -0.07
CA SER A 253 5.14 -27.77 0.03
C SER A 253 3.64 -28.05 -0.06
N VAL A 254 2.80 -27.11 0.36
CA VAL A 254 1.34 -27.21 0.21
C VAL A 254 0.94 -26.78 -1.21
N HIS A 255 1.42 -25.62 -1.66
CA HIS A 255 1.04 -25.05 -2.96
C HIS A 255 1.42 -25.94 -4.15
N LYS A 256 2.56 -26.64 -4.12
CA LYS A 256 2.97 -27.54 -5.21
C LYS A 256 1.97 -28.67 -5.50
N LYS A 257 1.19 -29.11 -4.52
CA LYS A 257 0.10 -30.10 -4.70
C LYS A 257 -0.99 -29.61 -5.65
N TYR A 258 -1.15 -28.28 -5.73
CA TYR A 258 -2.18 -27.60 -6.50
C TYR A 258 -1.66 -26.93 -7.78
N GLY A 259 -0.36 -27.08 -8.09
CA GLY A 259 0.26 -26.43 -9.24
C GLY A 259 0.77 -25.04 -8.86
N MET A 260 2.10 -24.91 -8.84
CA MET A 260 2.81 -23.70 -8.42
C MET A 260 3.84 -23.31 -9.49
N PRO A 261 3.38 -22.78 -10.64
CA PRO A 261 4.27 -22.43 -11.75
C PRO A 261 5.25 -21.29 -11.39
N TYR A 262 4.85 -20.46 -10.43
CA TYR A 262 5.62 -19.35 -9.90
C TYR A 262 5.57 -19.34 -8.37
N PHE A 263 6.61 -18.80 -7.73
CA PHE A 263 6.66 -18.49 -6.30
C PHE A 263 7.20 -17.07 -6.14
N HIS A 264 6.46 -16.20 -5.45
CA HIS A 264 6.89 -14.83 -5.19
C HIS A 264 7.59 -14.73 -3.84
N MET A 265 8.84 -14.28 -3.81
CA MET A 265 9.64 -14.22 -2.58
C MET A 265 9.59 -12.85 -1.87
N GLY A 266 8.75 -11.94 -2.37
CA GLY A 266 8.64 -10.56 -1.89
C GLY A 266 9.91 -9.79 -2.24
N ALA A 267 10.64 -9.39 -1.20
CA ALA A 267 11.94 -8.72 -1.26
C ALA A 267 11.90 -7.25 -1.70
N ASP A 268 10.86 -6.55 -1.24
CA ASP A 268 10.60 -5.12 -1.40
C ASP A 268 10.99 -4.30 -0.16
N GLU A 269 11.22 -2.99 -0.39
CA GLU A 269 11.25 -1.90 0.59
C GLU A 269 12.19 -2.10 1.80
N VAL A 270 13.37 -2.67 1.55
CA VAL A 270 14.37 -2.92 2.60
C VAL A 270 15.30 -1.72 2.77
N PHE A 271 14.94 -0.83 3.70
CA PHE A 271 15.70 0.39 3.96
C PHE A 271 16.82 0.22 4.99
N GLN A 272 16.67 -0.68 5.97
CA GLN A 272 17.71 -0.96 6.96
C GLN A 272 18.59 -2.12 6.49
N ILE A 273 19.85 -1.85 6.12
CA ILE A 273 20.82 -2.87 5.67
C ILE A 273 22.20 -2.59 6.25
N GLY A 274 22.83 -3.62 6.83
CA GLY A 274 24.19 -3.56 7.38
C GLY A 274 24.24 -2.97 8.78
N VAL A 275 23.26 -3.26 9.63
CA VAL A 275 23.14 -2.79 11.01
C VAL A 275 23.46 -3.90 12.01
N CYS A 276 22.85 -5.09 11.88
CA CYS A 276 23.13 -6.19 12.81
C CYS A 276 24.56 -6.74 12.63
N ASN A 277 25.12 -7.36 13.67
CA ASN A 277 26.50 -7.87 13.64
C ASN A 277 26.77 -8.85 12.48
N ALA A 278 25.80 -9.71 12.14
CA ALA A 278 25.94 -10.66 11.03
C ALA A 278 25.96 -9.94 9.68
N SER A 279 25.13 -8.91 9.50
CA SER A 279 25.07 -8.14 8.25
C SER A 279 26.25 -7.21 8.08
N VAL A 280 26.78 -6.60 9.15
CA VAL A 280 28.04 -5.84 9.11
C VAL A 280 29.20 -6.74 8.68
N LYS A 281 29.27 -7.97 9.21
CA LYS A 281 30.31 -8.93 8.82
C LYS A 281 30.21 -9.35 7.35
N GLU A 282 29.00 -9.62 6.88
CA GLU A 282 28.78 -10.02 5.49
C GLU A 282 28.96 -8.84 4.52
N LEU A 283 28.59 -7.62 4.93
CA LEU A 283 28.84 -6.38 4.21
C LEU A 283 30.32 -6.21 3.89
N GLY A 284 31.21 -6.55 4.82
CA GLY A 284 32.66 -6.54 4.60
C GLY A 284 33.14 -7.46 3.46
N LYS A 285 32.39 -8.53 3.16
CA LYS A 285 32.69 -9.46 2.04
C LYS A 285 32.07 -8.99 0.73
N GLN A 286 30.84 -8.48 0.77
CA GLN A 286 30.10 -8.05 -0.41
C GLN A 286 30.56 -6.67 -0.91
N GLY A 287 31.04 -5.81 -0.01
CA GLY A 287 31.67 -4.52 -0.28
C GLY A 287 30.71 -3.33 -0.40
N SER A 288 29.41 -3.57 -0.55
CA SER A 288 28.38 -2.52 -0.54
C SER A 288 27.03 -3.06 -0.06
N ARG A 289 26.13 -2.17 0.38
CA ARG A 289 24.77 -2.52 0.79
C ARG A 289 23.97 -3.12 -0.36
N ASP A 290 24.07 -2.53 -1.56
CA ASP A 290 23.40 -3.04 -2.75
C ASP A 290 23.85 -4.47 -3.05
N ARG A 291 25.16 -4.75 -3.03
CA ARG A 291 25.68 -6.12 -3.24
C ARG A 291 25.26 -7.09 -2.15
N LEU A 292 25.15 -6.62 -0.91
CA LEU A 292 24.64 -7.43 0.20
C LEU A 292 23.15 -7.80 0.00
N ALA A 293 22.33 -6.86 -0.47
CA ALA A 293 20.94 -7.12 -0.85
C ALA A 293 20.85 -8.12 -2.01
N LEU A 294 21.60 -7.91 -3.10
CA LEU A 294 21.61 -8.81 -4.27
C LEU A 294 22.10 -10.22 -3.90
N TRP A 295 23.07 -10.32 -3.00
CA TRP A 295 23.54 -11.60 -2.46
C TRP A 295 22.41 -12.34 -1.73
N HIS A 296 21.66 -11.64 -0.88
CA HIS A 296 20.52 -12.21 -0.18
C HIS A 296 19.41 -12.65 -1.14
N ILE A 297 19.03 -11.79 -2.09
CA ILE A 297 18.02 -12.10 -3.10
C ILE A 297 18.42 -13.33 -3.92
N SER A 298 19.69 -13.38 -4.36
CA SER A 298 20.24 -14.48 -5.15
C SER A 298 20.20 -15.82 -4.42
N ARG A 299 20.67 -15.89 -3.16
CA ARG A 299 20.66 -17.14 -2.39
C ARG A 299 19.24 -17.61 -2.06
N THR A 300 18.30 -16.69 -1.79
CA THR A 300 16.89 -17.02 -1.53
C THR A 300 16.21 -17.56 -2.79
N ALA A 301 16.39 -16.89 -3.94
CA ALA A 301 15.89 -17.37 -5.22
C ALA A 301 16.50 -18.72 -5.62
N SER A 302 17.79 -18.93 -5.35
CA SER A 302 18.46 -20.22 -5.58
C SER A 302 17.84 -21.33 -4.73
N HIS A 303 17.64 -21.10 -3.42
CA HIS A 303 16.98 -22.06 -2.52
C HIS A 303 15.61 -22.49 -3.03
N ILE A 304 14.75 -21.52 -3.39
CA ILE A 304 13.39 -21.79 -3.89
C ILE A 304 13.45 -22.63 -5.17
N LYS A 305 14.30 -22.21 -6.12
CA LYS A 305 14.40 -22.84 -7.44
C LYS A 305 14.95 -24.26 -7.35
N GLU A 306 15.98 -24.48 -6.55
CA GLU A 306 16.64 -25.78 -6.36
C GLU A 306 15.75 -26.76 -5.58
N THR A 307 15.02 -26.27 -4.56
CA THR A 307 14.21 -27.11 -3.67
C THR A 307 12.83 -27.44 -4.25
N HIS A 308 12.20 -26.48 -4.94
CA HIS A 308 10.79 -26.61 -5.38
C HIS A 308 10.60 -26.60 -6.89
N ASN A 309 11.67 -26.40 -7.68
CA ASN A 309 11.64 -26.41 -9.14
C ASN A 309 10.52 -25.53 -9.75
N THR A 310 10.49 -24.26 -9.29
CA THR A 310 9.52 -23.25 -9.73
C THR A 310 10.23 -21.98 -10.22
N THR A 311 9.51 -21.13 -10.96
CA THR A 311 10.03 -19.82 -11.37
C THR A 311 9.87 -18.83 -10.23
N VAL A 312 10.96 -18.19 -9.81
CA VAL A 312 10.93 -17.23 -8.69
C VAL A 312 10.55 -15.85 -9.22
N LEU A 313 9.63 -15.19 -8.53
CA LEU A 313 9.27 -13.79 -8.75
C LEU A 313 9.75 -12.95 -7.56
N ALA A 314 10.20 -11.73 -7.82
CA ALA A 314 10.57 -10.78 -6.77
C ALA A 314 10.18 -9.36 -7.19
N TRP A 315 9.81 -8.54 -6.21
CA TRP A 315 9.58 -7.11 -6.45
C TRP A 315 10.88 -6.42 -6.88
N HIS A 316 10.78 -5.53 -7.85
CA HIS A 316 11.94 -5.02 -8.58
C HIS A 316 12.81 -4.00 -7.83
N ASP A 317 12.23 -3.28 -6.86
CA ASP A 317 12.75 -2.03 -6.30
C ASP A 317 14.13 -2.19 -5.67
N MET A 318 14.39 -3.34 -5.03
CA MET A 318 15.69 -3.64 -4.41
C MET A 318 16.83 -3.93 -5.39
N PHE A 319 16.56 -4.15 -6.68
CA PHE A 319 17.60 -4.53 -7.65
C PHE A 319 17.49 -3.88 -9.03
N ALA A 320 16.41 -3.18 -9.37
CA ALA A 320 16.23 -2.54 -10.67
C ALA A 320 17.31 -1.49 -10.96
N GLN A 321 17.78 -0.77 -9.95
CA GLN A 321 18.83 0.24 -10.11
C GLN A 321 20.25 -0.31 -9.95
N ALA A 322 20.41 -1.62 -9.74
CA ALA A 322 21.73 -2.22 -9.59
C ALA A 322 22.54 -2.21 -10.89
N PHE A 323 23.87 -2.16 -10.76
CA PHE A 323 24.75 -2.28 -11.91
C PHE A 323 24.60 -3.64 -12.59
N GLU A 324 24.54 -3.64 -13.93
CA GLU A 324 24.42 -4.88 -14.72
C GLU A 324 25.51 -5.91 -14.37
N ALA A 325 26.73 -5.45 -14.07
CA ALA A 325 27.83 -6.31 -13.64
C ALA A 325 27.51 -7.07 -12.34
N ASP A 326 26.82 -6.42 -11.39
CA ASP A 326 26.43 -7.05 -10.13
C ASP A 326 25.21 -7.98 -10.32
N ILE A 327 24.23 -7.59 -11.16
CA ILE A 327 23.12 -8.47 -11.59
C ILE A 327 23.66 -9.80 -12.15
N MET A 328 24.68 -9.73 -13.03
CA MET A 328 25.33 -10.90 -13.61
C MET A 328 26.17 -11.66 -12.58
N ARG A 329 26.89 -10.96 -11.70
CA ARG A 329 27.71 -11.57 -10.63
C ARG A 329 26.88 -12.46 -9.71
N TYR A 330 25.67 -12.02 -9.36
CA TYR A 330 24.74 -12.76 -8.51
C TYR A 330 23.77 -13.64 -9.29
N ASN A 331 23.97 -13.79 -10.61
CA ASN A 331 23.22 -14.68 -11.49
C ASN A 331 21.69 -14.45 -11.48
N LEU A 332 21.24 -13.22 -11.17
CA LEU A 332 19.81 -12.97 -10.91
C LEU A 332 18.93 -13.24 -12.14
N THR A 333 19.42 -12.96 -13.34
CA THR A 333 18.70 -13.17 -14.61
C THR A 333 18.35 -14.63 -14.88
N ASN A 334 19.06 -15.57 -14.27
CA ASN A 334 18.76 -17.00 -14.37
C ASN A 334 17.97 -17.52 -13.17
N LEU A 335 17.88 -16.76 -12.08
CA LEU A 335 17.27 -17.19 -10.83
C LEU A 335 15.83 -16.72 -10.69
N LEU A 336 15.52 -15.50 -11.10
CA LEU A 336 14.21 -14.88 -10.91
C LEU A 336 13.73 -14.06 -12.10
N GLU A 337 12.43 -13.79 -12.15
CA GLU A 337 11.79 -12.81 -13.04
C GLU A 337 11.32 -11.60 -12.20
N PRO A 338 11.65 -10.35 -12.61
CA PRO A 338 11.25 -9.17 -11.87
C PRO A 338 9.77 -8.84 -12.03
N VAL A 339 9.17 -8.36 -10.94
CA VAL A 339 7.83 -7.79 -10.90
C VAL A 339 7.94 -6.28 -10.66
N LEU A 340 7.65 -5.50 -11.70
CA LEU A 340 7.64 -4.05 -11.64
C LEU A 340 6.35 -3.55 -11.04
N TRP A 341 6.40 -2.89 -9.89
CA TRP A 341 5.21 -2.34 -9.26
C TRP A 341 5.25 -0.80 -9.25
N SER A 342 4.09 -0.18 -9.45
CA SER A 342 3.85 1.24 -9.22
C SER A 342 2.35 1.52 -9.31
N TYR A 343 1.86 2.31 -8.36
CA TYR A 343 0.42 2.56 -8.17
C TYR A 343 0.00 3.96 -8.59
N ALA A 344 0.92 4.76 -9.12
CA ALA A 344 0.64 6.11 -9.60
C ALA A 344 -0.33 6.12 -10.79
N GLU A 345 -1.13 7.20 -10.90
CA GLU A 345 -2.05 7.40 -12.04
C GLU A 345 -1.29 7.64 -13.36
N ASP A 346 -0.11 8.27 -13.29
CA ASP A 346 0.75 8.57 -14.44
C ASP A 346 2.13 7.93 -14.28
N LEU A 347 2.28 6.71 -14.78
CA LEU A 347 3.53 5.96 -14.71
C LEU A 347 4.67 6.56 -15.53
N ASP A 348 4.44 7.50 -16.46
CA ASP A 348 5.58 8.10 -17.17
C ASP A 348 6.42 9.01 -16.26
N MET A 349 5.82 9.52 -15.17
CA MET A 349 6.52 10.30 -14.16
C MET A 349 7.35 9.40 -13.20
N TYR A 350 6.85 8.20 -12.87
CA TYR A 350 7.41 7.35 -11.81
C TYR A 350 8.17 6.12 -12.33
N LEU A 351 7.82 5.63 -13.52
CA LEU A 351 8.48 4.50 -14.20
C LEU A 351 9.06 4.97 -15.55
N PRO A 352 10.16 5.75 -15.53
CA PRO A 352 10.81 6.19 -16.75
C PRO A 352 11.33 4.99 -17.56
N TYR A 353 11.51 5.20 -18.86
CA TYR A 353 12.01 4.17 -19.77
C TYR A 353 13.38 3.58 -19.35
N SER A 354 14.20 4.33 -18.60
CA SER A 354 15.44 3.84 -17.99
C SER A 354 15.23 2.66 -17.05
N THR A 355 14.12 2.62 -16.30
CA THR A 355 13.77 1.49 -15.43
C THR A 355 13.57 0.24 -16.27
N TRP A 356 12.81 0.31 -17.38
CA TRP A 356 12.67 -0.82 -18.30
C TRP A 356 14.00 -1.26 -18.93
N ASN A 357 14.87 -0.31 -19.28
CA ASN A 357 16.20 -0.64 -19.81
C ASN A 357 17.05 -1.46 -18.83
N SER A 358 16.99 -1.13 -17.54
CA SER A 358 17.76 -1.83 -16.50
C SER A 358 17.38 -3.31 -16.39
N LEU A 359 16.16 -3.67 -16.79
CA LEU A 359 15.63 -5.04 -16.66
C LEU A 359 15.74 -5.87 -17.93
N LYS A 360 16.16 -5.26 -19.05
CA LYS A 360 16.42 -5.99 -20.31
C LYS A 360 17.25 -7.28 -20.10
N PRO A 361 18.26 -7.32 -19.22
CA PRO A 361 19.01 -8.55 -18.95
C PRO A 361 18.16 -9.74 -18.47
N PHE A 362 17.03 -9.50 -17.79
CA PHE A 362 16.14 -10.57 -17.29
C PHE A 362 15.30 -11.23 -18.39
N ASN A 363 15.13 -10.57 -19.54
CA ASN A 363 14.43 -11.04 -20.74
C ASN A 363 12.91 -11.33 -20.57
N LYS A 364 12.45 -11.75 -19.40
CA LYS A 364 11.05 -11.95 -19.02
C LYS A 364 10.74 -11.08 -17.81
N VAL A 365 9.63 -10.36 -17.85
CA VAL A 365 9.26 -9.38 -16.82
C VAL A 365 7.77 -9.41 -16.55
N TRP A 366 7.38 -8.94 -15.37
CA TRP A 366 5.99 -8.72 -14.97
C TRP A 366 5.78 -7.25 -14.64
N GLY A 367 4.53 -6.79 -14.74
CA GLY A 367 4.11 -5.54 -14.12
C GLY A 367 3.11 -5.77 -13.01
N SER A 368 2.89 -4.75 -12.18
CA SER A 368 1.97 -4.79 -11.06
C SER A 368 1.31 -3.44 -10.83
N SER A 369 -0.01 -3.43 -11.05
CA SER A 369 -0.93 -2.33 -10.78
C SER A 369 -1.60 -2.52 -9.42
N ALA A 370 -2.37 -1.54 -8.92
CA ALA A 370 -3.21 -1.71 -7.74
C ALA A 370 -4.69 -1.53 -8.05
N TRP A 371 -5.56 -2.25 -7.34
CA TRP A 371 -7.02 -2.09 -7.40
C TRP A 371 -7.68 -1.72 -6.05
N LYS A 372 -6.91 -1.80 -4.95
CA LYS A 372 -7.25 -1.28 -3.61
C LYS A 372 -5.99 -1.13 -2.76
N GLY A 373 -6.09 -0.37 -1.68
CA GLY A 373 -5.05 -0.27 -0.64
C GLY A 373 -3.80 0.52 -1.05
N ALA A 374 -3.89 1.33 -2.12
CA ALA A 374 -2.78 2.17 -2.60
C ALA A 374 -3.20 3.64 -2.79
N ASP A 375 -4.24 4.10 -2.08
CA ASP A 375 -4.76 5.48 -2.10
C ASP A 375 -4.77 6.11 -0.68
N GLY A 376 -3.70 5.81 0.07
CA GLY A 376 -3.46 6.24 1.45
C GLY A 376 -3.73 5.17 2.52
N PRO A 377 -2.97 5.16 3.65
CA PRO A 377 -3.02 4.11 4.65
C PRO A 377 -4.33 4.06 5.46
N ALA A 378 -5.02 5.18 5.61
CA ALA A 378 -6.29 5.29 6.34
C ALA A 378 -7.52 5.42 5.40
N ARG A 379 -7.42 4.90 4.18
CA ARG A 379 -8.50 4.91 3.20
C ARG A 379 -9.43 3.73 3.45
N TYR A 380 -10.71 3.99 3.76
CA TYR A 380 -11.71 2.92 3.96
C TYR A 380 -12.73 2.79 2.82
N ASN A 381 -12.92 3.84 2.03
CA ASN A 381 -13.83 3.89 0.89
C ASN A 381 -13.05 3.86 -0.43
N SER A 382 -13.62 3.30 -1.50
CA SER A 382 -12.89 3.19 -2.76
C SER A 382 -12.95 4.43 -3.63
N ASN A 383 -11.82 4.74 -4.27
CA ASN A 383 -11.60 5.79 -5.26
C ASN A 383 -11.37 5.16 -6.65
N PRO A 384 -12.43 4.82 -7.41
CA PRO A 384 -12.26 3.95 -8.57
C PRO A 384 -11.47 4.60 -9.71
N ILE A 385 -11.61 5.92 -9.91
CA ILE A 385 -10.94 6.64 -10.99
C ILE A 385 -9.41 6.61 -10.85
N HIS A 386 -8.90 6.65 -9.62
CA HIS A 386 -7.47 6.53 -9.33
C HIS A 386 -6.90 5.21 -9.88
N TYR A 387 -7.50 4.10 -9.47
CA TYR A 387 -7.08 2.77 -9.90
C TYR A 387 -7.31 2.53 -11.40
N ILE A 388 -8.41 3.01 -11.97
CA ILE A 388 -8.66 2.92 -13.42
C ILE A 388 -7.55 3.62 -14.20
N LYS A 389 -7.14 4.83 -13.80
CA LYS A 389 -6.04 5.55 -14.45
C LYS A 389 -4.71 4.82 -14.32
N ASN A 390 -4.39 4.25 -13.16
CA ASN A 390 -3.21 3.40 -13.00
C ASN A 390 -3.18 2.26 -14.03
N HIS A 391 -4.30 1.55 -14.23
CA HIS A 391 -4.39 0.47 -15.23
C HIS A 391 -4.31 0.97 -16.69
N GLN A 392 -4.86 2.15 -16.99
CA GLN A 392 -4.68 2.80 -18.29
C GLN A 392 -3.21 3.15 -18.55
N SER A 393 -2.50 3.62 -17.52
CA SER A 393 -1.08 3.93 -17.61
C SER A 393 -0.23 2.67 -17.81
N TRP A 394 -0.55 1.58 -17.11
CA TRP A 394 0.09 0.26 -17.33
C TRP A 394 -0.07 -0.26 -18.76
N THR A 395 -1.26 -0.09 -19.35
CA THR A 395 -1.49 -0.43 -20.76
C THR A 395 -0.55 0.35 -21.68
N THR A 396 -0.37 1.64 -21.41
CA THR A 396 0.54 2.52 -22.17
C THR A 396 2.00 2.07 -22.02
N GLN A 397 2.45 1.79 -20.79
CA GLN A 397 3.78 1.28 -20.50
C GLN A 397 4.07 -0.01 -21.27
N PHE A 398 3.22 -1.03 -21.14
CA PHE A 398 3.42 -2.31 -21.81
C PHE A 398 3.41 -2.17 -23.33
N THR A 399 2.49 -1.38 -23.88
CA THR A 399 2.42 -1.13 -25.33
C THR A 399 3.73 -0.53 -25.85
N ARG A 400 4.40 0.31 -25.05
CA ARG A 400 5.70 0.89 -25.40
C ARG A 400 6.83 -0.13 -25.39
N VAL A 401 6.87 -1.06 -24.43
CA VAL A 401 8.07 -1.89 -24.16
C VAL A 401 7.96 -3.37 -24.53
N TYR A 402 6.79 -3.89 -24.91
CA TYR A 402 6.58 -5.34 -25.11
C TYR A 402 7.54 -6.00 -26.13
N LYS A 403 8.11 -5.23 -27.06
CA LYS A 403 9.08 -5.71 -28.07
C LYS A 403 10.51 -5.85 -27.54
N GLU A 404 10.77 -5.34 -26.34
CA GLU A 404 12.11 -5.25 -25.76
C GLU A 404 12.47 -6.47 -24.91
N PHE A 405 11.46 -7.26 -24.59
CA PHE A 405 11.53 -8.47 -23.79
C PHE A 405 11.07 -9.65 -24.65
N SER A 406 11.55 -10.86 -24.34
CA SER A 406 10.97 -12.07 -24.93
C SER A 406 9.47 -12.18 -24.64
N SER A 407 9.07 -11.81 -23.42
CA SER A 407 7.67 -11.70 -23.04
C SER A 407 7.49 -10.84 -21.78
N ILE A 408 6.42 -10.04 -21.78
CA ILE A 408 5.78 -9.58 -20.55
C ILE A 408 4.86 -10.71 -20.09
N GLN A 409 5.19 -11.33 -18.97
CA GLN A 409 4.56 -12.57 -18.50
C GLN A 409 3.14 -12.37 -17.97
N GLY A 410 2.84 -11.18 -17.45
CA GLY A 410 1.53 -10.83 -16.90
C GLY A 410 1.49 -9.49 -16.19
N LEU A 411 0.28 -9.15 -15.75
CA LEU A 411 -0.01 -8.06 -14.82
C LEU A 411 -0.57 -8.64 -13.52
N ILE A 412 0.04 -8.30 -12.39
CA ILE A 412 -0.47 -8.59 -11.05
C ILE A 412 -1.21 -7.35 -10.54
N MET A 413 -2.51 -7.47 -10.30
CA MET A 413 -3.35 -6.41 -9.75
C MET A 413 -3.34 -6.54 -8.23
N THR A 414 -2.53 -5.73 -7.54
CA THR A 414 -2.37 -5.74 -6.09
C THR A 414 -3.58 -5.19 -5.36
N GLY A 415 -3.94 -5.83 -4.25
CA GLY A 415 -5.03 -5.38 -3.39
C GLY A 415 -4.62 -5.44 -1.93
N TRP A 416 -3.90 -4.42 -1.46
CA TRP A 416 -3.36 -4.34 -0.10
C TRP A 416 -4.44 -4.09 0.94
N SER A 417 -4.33 -4.75 2.09
CA SER A 417 -5.30 -4.67 3.19
C SER A 417 -4.83 -3.70 4.27
N ARG A 418 -3.52 -3.40 4.33
CA ARG A 418 -2.88 -2.35 5.15
C ARG A 418 -1.43 -2.15 4.65
N TYR A 419 -0.77 -1.08 5.10
CA TYR A 419 0.60 -0.75 4.65
C TYR A 419 1.67 -1.56 5.41
N ASP A 420 1.50 -1.76 6.70
CA ASP A 420 2.32 -2.67 7.51
C ASP A 420 1.48 -3.29 8.65
N HIS A 421 2.06 -4.15 9.51
CA HIS A 421 1.33 -4.77 10.63
C HIS A 421 0.92 -3.83 11.77
N LEU A 422 1.37 -2.58 11.73
CA LEU A 422 1.15 -1.56 12.75
C LEU A 422 0.20 -0.45 12.27
N ALA A 423 0.02 -0.30 10.96
CA ALA A 423 -0.91 0.62 10.32
C ALA A 423 -2.35 0.12 10.42
N VAL A 424 -3.35 1.02 10.36
CA VAL A 424 -4.77 0.65 10.31
C VAL A 424 -5.15 -0.09 9.02
N LEU A 425 -6.31 -0.76 9.01
CA LEU A 425 -6.87 -1.39 7.81
C LEU A 425 -7.19 -0.36 6.72
N ALA A 426 -6.80 -0.63 5.48
CA ALA A 426 -7.21 0.14 4.31
C ALA A 426 -8.57 -0.35 3.74
N GLU A 427 -8.84 -0.07 2.47
CA GLU A 427 -10.07 -0.47 1.79
C GLU A 427 -10.28 -1.98 1.89
N LEU A 428 -11.44 -2.39 2.41
CA LEU A 428 -11.80 -3.78 2.45
C LEU A 428 -12.22 -4.29 1.07
N LEU A 429 -11.96 -5.57 0.80
CA LEU A 429 -12.15 -6.21 -0.50
C LEU A 429 -13.54 -5.93 -1.13
N PRO A 430 -14.69 -6.11 -0.45
CA PRO A 430 -16.00 -5.83 -1.03
C PRO A 430 -16.18 -4.40 -1.56
N VAL A 431 -15.53 -3.43 -0.91
CA VAL A 431 -15.65 -2.01 -1.25
C VAL A 431 -14.98 -1.70 -2.59
N ALA A 432 -14.00 -2.51 -2.99
CA ALA A 432 -13.19 -2.30 -4.20
C ALA A 432 -13.47 -3.31 -5.33
N LEU A 433 -14.36 -4.30 -5.16
CA LEU A 433 -14.72 -5.23 -6.25
C LEU A 433 -15.30 -4.54 -7.51
N PRO A 434 -16.14 -3.48 -7.40
CA PRO A 434 -16.51 -2.63 -8.53
C PRO A 434 -15.31 -2.08 -9.30
N THR A 435 -14.34 -1.51 -8.57
CA THR A 435 -13.10 -0.97 -9.11
C THR A 435 -12.26 -2.03 -9.80
N LEU A 436 -12.14 -3.21 -9.20
CA LEU A 436 -11.41 -4.35 -9.78
C LEU A 436 -12.01 -4.77 -11.12
N SER A 437 -13.34 -4.86 -11.23
CA SER A 437 -13.99 -5.22 -12.50
C SER A 437 -13.75 -4.16 -13.58
N MET A 438 -13.89 -2.87 -13.24
CA MET A 438 -13.62 -1.78 -14.20
C MET A 438 -12.15 -1.75 -14.62
N SER A 439 -11.23 -2.03 -13.69
CA SER A 439 -9.79 -2.11 -13.94
C SER A 439 -9.44 -3.31 -14.83
N MET A 440 -10.09 -4.45 -14.62
CA MET A 440 -9.91 -5.65 -15.44
C MET A 440 -10.42 -5.44 -16.87
N GLU A 441 -11.60 -4.84 -17.03
CA GLU A 441 -12.13 -4.45 -18.34
C GLU A 441 -11.23 -3.44 -19.06
N THR A 442 -10.71 -2.45 -18.33
CA THR A 442 -9.70 -1.49 -18.84
C THR A 442 -8.50 -2.21 -19.46
N ILE A 443 -7.93 -3.19 -18.75
CA ILE A 443 -6.76 -3.95 -19.20
C ILE A 443 -7.09 -4.86 -20.38
N MET A 444 -8.26 -5.50 -20.38
CA MET A 444 -8.70 -6.37 -21.47
C MET A 444 -8.94 -5.61 -22.77
N GLU A 445 -9.50 -4.41 -22.68
CA GLU A 445 -9.73 -3.53 -23.83
C GLU A 445 -8.45 -2.80 -24.27
N ALA A 446 -7.46 -2.68 -23.37
CA ALA A 446 -6.20 -2.00 -23.58
C ALA A 446 -6.37 -0.59 -24.21
N ARG A 447 -7.32 0.19 -23.68
CA ARG A 447 -7.63 1.56 -24.13
C ARG A 447 -8.36 2.33 -23.04
N VAL A 448 -8.45 3.64 -23.20
CA VAL A 448 -9.29 4.49 -22.33
C VAL A 448 -10.76 4.15 -22.56
N LEU A 449 -11.49 3.92 -21.47
CA LEU A 449 -12.90 3.59 -21.45
C LEU A 449 -13.71 4.71 -20.77
N ASN A 450 -14.81 5.11 -21.42
CA ASN A 450 -15.81 6.00 -20.82
C ASN A 450 -17.00 5.23 -20.24
N GLN A 451 -17.12 3.94 -20.58
CA GLN A 451 -18.18 3.05 -20.15
C GLN A 451 -17.60 1.64 -19.99
N TYR A 452 -18.20 0.87 -19.09
CA TYR A 452 -17.72 -0.46 -18.68
C TYR A 452 -18.81 -1.52 -18.91
N PRO A 453 -19.22 -1.79 -20.16
CA PRO A 453 -20.31 -2.73 -20.45
C PRO A 453 -20.12 -4.13 -19.86
N LEU A 454 -18.89 -4.67 -19.87
CA LEU A 454 -18.63 -5.99 -19.31
C LEU A 454 -18.81 -5.98 -17.78
N THR A 455 -18.34 -4.93 -17.12
CA THR A 455 -18.58 -4.71 -15.70
C THR A 455 -20.07 -4.54 -15.39
N TYR A 456 -20.79 -3.81 -16.22
CA TYR A 456 -22.23 -3.57 -16.03
C TYR A 456 -23.02 -4.87 -16.11
N GLU A 457 -22.67 -5.75 -17.05
CA GLU A 457 -23.23 -7.08 -17.17
C GLU A 457 -22.89 -7.95 -15.95
N ASN A 458 -21.61 -8.00 -15.57
CA ASN A 458 -21.13 -8.81 -14.46
C ASN A 458 -21.74 -8.43 -13.10
N MET A 459 -22.08 -7.14 -12.92
CA MET A 459 -22.63 -6.60 -11.68
C MET A 459 -24.14 -6.33 -11.74
N ASN A 460 -24.78 -6.48 -12.90
CA ASN A 460 -26.19 -6.15 -13.13
C ASN A 460 -26.57 -4.73 -12.64
N CYS A 461 -25.66 -3.77 -12.81
CA CYS A 461 -25.82 -2.36 -12.39
C CYS A 461 -24.79 -1.48 -13.13
N ARG A 462 -24.73 -0.18 -12.79
CA ARG A 462 -23.67 0.73 -13.25
C ARG A 462 -22.92 1.30 -12.05
N PRO A 463 -21.80 0.70 -11.61
CA PRO A 463 -21.00 1.25 -10.54
C PRO A 463 -20.46 2.64 -10.91
N ALA A 464 -20.39 3.52 -9.92
CA ALA A 464 -19.79 4.84 -10.08
C ALA A 464 -18.29 4.71 -10.35
N VAL A 465 -17.79 5.49 -11.31
CA VAL A 465 -16.35 5.65 -11.58
C VAL A 465 -15.69 6.63 -10.61
N GLU A 466 -16.49 7.49 -10.00
CA GLU A 466 -16.07 8.42 -8.95
C GLU A 466 -16.51 7.91 -7.58
N MET A 467 -15.91 8.44 -6.52
CA MET A 467 -16.31 8.15 -5.13
C MET A 467 -17.81 8.44 -4.93
N GLY A 468 -18.57 7.43 -4.51
CA GLY A 468 -20.00 7.59 -4.26
C GLY A 468 -20.76 6.29 -4.05
N VAL A 469 -22.04 6.43 -3.68
CA VAL A 469 -22.94 5.29 -3.47
C VAL A 469 -23.55 4.86 -4.80
N THR A 470 -23.33 3.60 -5.15
CA THR A 470 -24.14 2.87 -6.13
C THR A 470 -24.97 1.82 -5.38
N ARG A 471 -26.24 1.63 -5.76
CA ARG A 471 -27.12 0.62 -5.16
C ARG A 471 -27.59 -0.41 -6.18
N GLY A 472 -27.89 -1.62 -5.70
CA GLY A 472 -28.53 -2.67 -6.50
C GLY A 472 -27.56 -3.54 -7.32
N CYS A 473 -26.27 -3.30 -7.19
CA CYS A 473 -25.23 -4.14 -7.82
C CYS A 473 -25.19 -5.56 -7.24
N GLN A 474 -24.74 -6.51 -8.05
CA GLN A 474 -24.67 -7.94 -7.70
C GLN A 474 -23.22 -8.43 -7.75
N PHE A 475 -22.59 -8.48 -6.58
CA PHE A 475 -21.24 -9.02 -6.39
C PHE A 475 -21.05 -9.44 -4.92
N PRO A 476 -20.03 -10.27 -4.61
CA PRO A 476 -19.77 -10.71 -3.25
C PRO A 476 -19.58 -9.55 -2.28
N GLY A 477 -20.34 -9.50 -1.19
CA GLY A 477 -20.26 -8.42 -0.19
C GLY A 477 -20.83 -7.07 -0.63
N LYS A 478 -21.70 -7.02 -1.66
CA LYS A 478 -22.37 -5.78 -2.13
C LYS A 478 -22.99 -4.90 -1.03
N ASN A 479 -23.54 -5.50 0.03
CA ASN A 479 -24.18 -4.74 1.11
C ASN A 479 -23.13 -3.96 1.93
N ILE A 480 -21.94 -4.52 2.12
CA ILE A 480 -20.80 -3.83 2.76
C ILE A 480 -20.41 -2.62 1.92
N TYR A 481 -20.28 -2.79 0.60
CA TYR A 481 -20.01 -1.67 -0.32
C TYR A 481 -21.07 -0.56 -0.19
N GLU A 482 -22.35 -0.90 -0.18
CA GLU A 482 -23.42 0.09 -0.06
C GLU A 482 -23.37 0.83 1.29
N ILE A 483 -23.19 0.10 2.38
CA ILE A 483 -23.16 0.66 3.74
C ILE A 483 -21.92 1.54 3.96
N VAL A 484 -20.74 1.12 3.50
CA VAL A 484 -19.50 1.91 3.61
C VAL A 484 -19.61 3.23 2.83
N ASN A 485 -20.18 3.20 1.62
CA ASN A 485 -20.39 4.44 0.87
C ASN A 485 -21.50 5.32 1.46
N GLU A 486 -22.52 4.72 2.09
CA GLU A 486 -23.54 5.45 2.85
C GLU A 486 -22.92 6.14 4.07
N TYR A 487 -22.04 5.42 4.79
CA TYR A 487 -21.26 5.98 5.88
C TYR A 487 -20.35 7.12 5.41
N TYR A 488 -19.63 6.97 4.28
CA TYR A 488 -18.82 8.05 3.72
C TYR A 488 -19.64 9.34 3.49
N ARG A 489 -20.88 9.22 3.00
CA ARG A 489 -21.78 10.38 2.86
C ARG A 489 -22.21 10.93 4.22
N PHE A 490 -22.56 10.06 5.17
CA PHE A 490 -22.91 10.46 6.53
C PHE A 490 -21.77 11.20 7.22
N HIS A 491 -20.54 10.67 7.16
CA HIS A 491 -19.34 11.23 7.74
C HIS A 491 -19.05 12.64 7.19
N ASN A 492 -19.14 12.82 5.88
CA ASN A 492 -18.97 14.13 5.25
C ASN A 492 -20.10 15.12 5.59
N ASP A 493 -21.31 14.63 5.85
CA ASP A 493 -22.42 15.45 6.35
C ASP A 493 -22.22 15.84 7.83
N LEU A 494 -21.73 14.91 8.65
CA LEU A 494 -21.40 15.15 10.04
C LEU A 494 -20.25 16.14 10.19
N LYS A 495 -19.18 16.02 9.40
CA LYS A 495 -18.08 17.00 9.37
C LYS A 495 -18.57 18.41 9.04
N ARG A 496 -19.40 18.54 8.00
CA ARG A 496 -20.02 19.84 7.67
C ARG A 496 -20.90 20.37 8.80
N TYR A 497 -21.59 19.48 9.52
CA TYR A 497 -22.41 19.86 10.67
C TYR A 497 -21.57 20.24 11.90
N GLN A 498 -20.41 19.59 12.11
CA GLN A 498 -19.45 19.96 13.15
C GLN A 498 -18.91 21.38 12.96
N ASP A 499 -18.89 21.88 11.73
CA ASP A 499 -18.52 23.26 11.39
C ASP A 499 -19.71 24.24 11.38
N ASP A 500 -20.94 23.78 11.68
CA ASP A 500 -22.14 24.62 11.66
C ASP A 500 -22.06 25.75 12.70
N TYR A 501 -22.48 26.96 12.30
CA TYR A 501 -22.37 28.15 13.15
C TYR A 501 -23.36 28.13 14.31
N GLU A 502 -24.52 27.50 14.17
CA GLU A 502 -25.47 27.35 15.28
C GLU A 502 -24.96 26.31 16.27
N LEU A 503 -24.51 25.15 15.78
CA LEU A 503 -23.88 24.14 16.64
C LEU A 503 -22.70 24.73 17.41
N ASN A 504 -21.78 25.42 16.75
CA ASN A 504 -20.60 25.98 17.38
C ASN A 504 -20.89 27.23 18.22
N GLY A 505 -22.02 27.91 18.01
CA GLY A 505 -22.46 29.02 18.85
C GLY A 505 -23.04 28.55 20.19
N TRP A 506 -23.76 27.42 20.18
CA TRP A 506 -24.60 27.00 21.31
C TRP A 506 -24.30 25.61 21.89
N LEU A 507 -23.45 24.80 21.26
CA LEU A 507 -22.98 23.50 21.78
C LEU A 507 -21.46 23.34 21.57
N SER A 508 -20.72 24.42 21.83
CA SER A 508 -19.26 24.48 21.69
C SER A 508 -18.50 23.76 22.82
N ARG A 509 -17.16 23.79 22.76
CA ARG A 509 -16.28 23.35 23.86
C ARG A 509 -16.54 24.09 25.18
N VAL A 510 -17.05 25.33 25.13
CA VAL A 510 -17.46 26.06 26.34
C VAL A 510 -18.72 25.45 26.93
N ALA A 511 -19.68 25.06 26.08
CA ALA A 511 -20.88 24.35 26.53
C ALA A 511 -20.51 22.98 27.11
N ASP A 512 -19.59 22.24 26.48
CA ASP A 512 -19.11 20.94 26.98
C ASP A 512 -18.48 21.04 28.37
N SER A 513 -17.67 22.07 28.61
CA SER A 513 -16.88 22.20 29.84
C SER A 513 -17.64 22.88 30.98
N GLN A 514 -18.45 23.89 30.69
CA GLN A 514 -19.11 24.72 31.70
C GLN A 514 -20.60 24.40 31.85
N LEU A 515 -21.16 23.56 30.96
CA LEU A 515 -22.60 23.24 30.89
C LEU A 515 -23.47 24.50 30.74
N VAL A 516 -23.01 25.47 29.94
CA VAL A 516 -23.69 26.75 29.70
C VAL A 516 -24.05 26.93 28.23
N SER A 517 -25.34 27.13 27.95
CA SER A 517 -25.86 27.61 26.67
C SER A 517 -27.31 28.08 26.80
N SER A 518 -27.83 28.68 25.75
CA SER A 518 -29.23 29.07 25.63
C SER A 518 -30.10 27.85 25.32
N ARG A 519 -31.08 27.59 26.19
CA ARG A 519 -32.03 26.48 26.06
C ARG A 519 -32.76 26.47 24.71
N TRP A 520 -33.14 27.66 24.20
CA TRP A 520 -33.87 27.79 22.94
C TRP A 520 -33.10 27.24 21.73
N TYR A 521 -31.78 27.39 21.73
CA TYR A 521 -30.93 26.83 20.67
C TYR A 521 -30.64 25.36 20.90
N ILE A 522 -30.48 24.93 22.16
CA ILE A 522 -30.31 23.50 22.47
C ILE A 522 -31.54 22.69 22.05
N ASP A 523 -32.77 23.20 22.26
CA ASP A 523 -33.99 22.52 21.83
C ASP A 523 -34.08 22.33 20.31
N LYS A 524 -33.37 23.17 19.53
CA LYS A 524 -33.24 23.03 18.07
C LYS A 524 -32.14 22.06 17.65
N ILE A 525 -31.01 22.07 18.38
CA ILE A 525 -29.83 21.26 18.08
C ILE A 525 -30.04 19.79 18.48
N GLN A 526 -30.71 19.55 19.61
CA GLN A 526 -30.86 18.21 20.18
C GLN A 526 -31.43 17.18 19.20
N PRO A 527 -32.56 17.42 18.49
CA PRO A 527 -33.11 16.43 17.56
C PRO A 527 -32.14 16.08 16.42
N MET A 528 -31.31 17.03 15.99
CA MET A 528 -30.32 16.81 14.92
C MET A 528 -29.17 15.92 15.40
N ILE A 529 -28.70 16.12 16.64
CA ILE A 529 -27.67 15.26 17.25
C ILE A 529 -28.21 13.85 17.49
N GLU A 530 -29.43 13.74 18.02
CA GLU A 530 -30.08 12.45 18.27
C GLU A 530 -30.35 11.66 16.99
N ASP A 531 -30.87 12.30 15.93
CA ASP A 531 -31.05 11.67 14.61
C ASP A 531 -29.72 11.12 14.08
N LYS A 532 -28.66 11.94 14.11
CA LYS A 532 -27.34 11.54 13.63
C LYS A 532 -26.78 10.38 14.45
N LEU A 533 -26.94 10.40 15.77
CA LEU A 533 -26.50 9.33 16.67
C LEU A 533 -27.20 8.00 16.37
N GLU A 534 -28.52 8.01 16.20
CA GLU A 534 -29.27 6.79 15.88
C GLU A 534 -28.91 6.25 14.49
N ARG A 535 -28.73 7.15 13.50
CA ARG A 535 -28.31 6.75 12.14
C ARG A 535 -26.94 6.09 12.11
N ILE A 536 -25.93 6.63 12.80
CA ILE A 536 -24.61 6.00 12.81
C ILE A 536 -24.61 4.67 13.58
N LYS A 537 -25.42 4.53 14.64
CA LYS A 537 -25.60 3.24 15.33
C LYS A 537 -26.22 2.20 14.40
N GLU A 538 -27.23 2.58 13.63
CA GLU A 538 -27.86 1.71 12.64
C GLU A 538 -26.87 1.29 11.56
N LEU A 539 -26.09 2.23 11.01
CA LEU A 539 -25.04 1.95 10.03
C LEU A 539 -24.00 0.98 10.57
N ALA A 540 -23.50 1.21 11.80
CA ALA A 540 -22.49 0.34 12.42
C ALA A 540 -23.04 -1.07 12.66
N SER A 541 -24.29 -1.18 13.12
CA SER A 541 -24.94 -2.47 13.36
C SER A 541 -25.18 -3.24 12.06
N ARG A 542 -25.66 -2.57 11.01
CA ARG A 542 -25.85 -3.17 9.68
C ARG A 542 -24.53 -3.59 9.06
N LEU A 543 -23.50 -2.74 9.19
CA LEU A 543 -22.17 -3.02 8.68
C LEU A 543 -21.59 -4.27 9.35
N ARG A 544 -21.63 -4.35 10.68
CA ARG A 544 -21.19 -5.53 11.43
C ARG A 544 -21.89 -6.79 10.94
N PHE A 545 -23.22 -6.78 10.86
CA PHE A 545 -24.00 -7.94 10.41
C PHE A 545 -23.61 -8.43 9.01
N GLU A 546 -23.32 -7.52 8.08
CA GLU A 546 -22.90 -7.88 6.73
C GLU A 546 -21.44 -8.32 6.68
N MET A 547 -20.55 -7.68 7.44
CA MET A 547 -19.14 -8.05 7.51
C MET A 547 -18.91 -9.40 8.19
N GLU A 548 -19.73 -9.79 9.18
CA GLU A 548 -19.65 -11.10 9.85
C GLU A 548 -19.80 -12.29 8.89
N LYS A 549 -20.35 -12.07 7.70
CA LYS A 549 -20.47 -13.10 6.66
C LYS A 549 -19.15 -13.36 5.93
N ILE A 550 -18.19 -12.43 6.01
CA ILE A 550 -16.94 -12.45 5.24
C ILE A 550 -15.72 -12.44 6.15
N TYR A 551 -15.75 -11.70 7.25
CA TYR A 551 -14.60 -11.39 8.09
C TYR A 551 -14.74 -11.98 9.49
N PHE A 552 -13.60 -12.16 10.15
CA PHE A 552 -13.51 -12.48 11.57
C PHE A 552 -13.86 -11.26 12.44
N SER A 553 -14.24 -11.49 13.70
CA SER A 553 -14.78 -10.43 14.56
C SER A 553 -13.79 -9.31 14.84
N ASP A 554 -12.50 -9.63 14.97
CA ASP A 554 -11.41 -8.68 15.21
C ASP A 554 -11.25 -7.69 14.04
N THR A 555 -11.28 -8.15 12.79
CA THR A 555 -11.26 -7.27 11.61
C THR A 555 -12.44 -6.29 11.62
N ILE A 556 -13.62 -6.77 12.02
CA ILE A 556 -14.85 -5.96 12.08
C ILE A 556 -14.77 -4.92 13.20
N ASP A 557 -14.30 -5.35 14.37
CA ASP A 557 -14.10 -4.50 15.54
C ASP A 557 -13.09 -3.40 15.21
N GLU A 558 -11.94 -3.73 14.61
CA GLU A 558 -10.92 -2.77 14.21
C GLU A 558 -11.46 -1.76 13.19
N PHE A 559 -12.16 -2.23 12.15
CA PHE A 559 -12.69 -1.34 11.11
C PHE A 559 -13.72 -0.36 11.67
N ILE A 560 -14.69 -0.84 12.47
CA ILE A 560 -15.72 0.02 13.08
C ILE A 560 -15.10 0.98 14.08
N TYR A 561 -14.18 0.48 14.93
CA TYR A 561 -13.47 1.30 15.90
C TYR A 561 -12.70 2.44 15.23
N THR A 562 -11.88 2.11 14.22
CA THR A 562 -11.01 3.07 13.54
C THR A 562 -11.81 4.11 12.76
N TYR A 563 -12.81 3.66 11.99
CA TYR A 563 -13.43 4.54 11.00
C TYR A 563 -14.72 5.18 11.47
N MET A 564 -15.47 4.55 12.38
CA MET A 564 -16.76 5.05 12.89
C MET A 564 -16.69 5.49 14.36
N GLY A 565 -15.63 5.13 15.09
CA GLY A 565 -15.48 5.36 16.52
C GLY A 565 -15.55 6.84 16.90
N ASP A 566 -14.72 7.69 16.29
CA ASP A 566 -14.65 9.12 16.59
C ASP A 566 -16.01 9.82 16.40
N ASP A 567 -16.70 9.52 15.31
CA ASP A 567 -18.03 10.07 15.02
C ASP A 567 -19.07 9.62 16.05
N LEU A 568 -19.05 8.33 16.43
CA LEU A 568 -19.91 7.76 17.46
C LEU A 568 -19.66 8.39 18.83
N GLU A 569 -18.40 8.53 19.23
CA GLU A 569 -17.99 9.10 20.50
C GLU A 569 -18.34 10.58 20.59
N TRP A 570 -18.08 11.33 19.51
CA TRP A 570 -18.44 12.75 19.44
C TRP A 570 -19.95 12.94 19.60
N LEU A 571 -20.76 12.18 18.86
CA LEU A 571 -22.22 12.26 18.95
C LEU A 571 -22.74 11.89 20.35
N LYS A 572 -22.26 10.79 20.94
CA LYS A 572 -22.61 10.38 22.31
C LYS A 572 -22.28 11.46 23.33
N LYS A 573 -21.06 12.00 23.27
CA LYS A 573 -20.63 13.08 24.16
C LYS A 573 -21.53 14.31 24.03
N LYS A 574 -21.91 14.69 22.82
CA LYS A 574 -22.81 15.83 22.59
C LYS A 574 -24.21 15.58 23.16
N THR A 575 -24.76 14.39 22.99
CA THR A 575 -26.03 14.00 23.63
C THR A 575 -25.94 14.08 25.15
N GLU A 576 -24.88 13.54 25.77
CA GLU A 576 -24.69 13.61 27.22
C GLU A 576 -24.53 15.04 27.73
N THR A 577 -23.79 15.89 27.00
CA THR A 577 -23.66 17.32 27.32
C THR A 577 -25.04 17.99 27.29
N ILE A 578 -25.83 17.77 26.24
CA ILE A 578 -27.20 18.30 26.14
C ILE A 578 -28.02 17.87 27.35
N GLU A 579 -28.08 16.58 27.67
CA GLU A 579 -28.87 16.06 28.80
C GLU A 579 -28.49 16.71 30.14
N LYS A 580 -27.19 16.92 30.38
CA LYS A 580 -26.69 17.60 31.59
C LYS A 580 -27.14 19.06 31.61
N MET A 581 -27.04 19.75 30.48
CA MET A 581 -27.45 21.16 30.35
C MET A 581 -28.95 21.35 30.49
N LEU A 582 -29.76 20.40 30.00
CA LEU A 582 -31.22 20.46 30.13
C LEU A 582 -31.68 20.37 31.59
N LYS A 583 -30.87 19.79 32.48
CA LYS A 583 -31.11 19.70 33.92
C LYS A 583 -30.65 20.95 34.68
N ALA A 584 -29.85 21.82 34.07
CA ALA A 584 -29.35 23.03 34.71
C ALA A 584 -30.48 24.03 34.96
N LYS A 585 -30.60 24.49 36.21
CA LYS A 585 -31.61 25.50 36.62
C LYS A 585 -31.02 26.91 36.78
N TYR A 586 -29.70 27.00 36.87
CA TYR A 586 -28.95 28.22 37.11
C TYR A 586 -27.66 28.18 36.30
N PHE A 587 -27.11 29.35 35.99
CA PHE A 587 -25.93 29.50 35.15
C PHE A 587 -24.81 30.21 35.93
N PRO A 588 -23.54 29.84 35.72
CA PRO A 588 -22.41 30.49 36.39
C PRO A 588 -22.29 31.96 35.95
N LYS A 589 -21.96 32.82 36.92
CA LYS A 589 -21.55 34.20 36.66
C LYS A 589 -20.15 34.21 36.06
N ARG A 590 -19.87 35.13 35.13
CA ARG A 590 -18.51 35.34 34.61
C ARG A 590 -17.56 35.91 35.68
N PRO A 591 -16.24 35.63 35.58
CA PRO A 591 -15.56 34.85 34.54
C PRO A 591 -15.77 33.33 34.71
N LEU A 592 -15.83 32.61 33.58
CA LEU A 592 -15.85 31.14 33.58
C LEU A 592 -14.46 30.62 33.92
N LYS A 593 -14.38 29.57 34.73
CA LYS A 593 -13.11 28.88 35.03
C LYS A 593 -12.86 27.86 33.93
N LEU A 594 -12.09 28.26 32.93
CA LEU A 594 -11.65 27.39 31.85
C LEU A 594 -10.25 26.89 32.15
N ASP A 595 -9.99 25.62 31.91
CA ASP A 595 -8.62 25.08 31.99
C ASP A 595 -7.75 25.80 30.95
N ALA A 596 -6.61 26.33 31.40
CA ALA A 596 -5.63 26.93 30.50
C ALA A 596 -5.01 25.82 29.64
N ILE A 597 -4.91 26.06 28.34
CA ILE A 597 -4.26 25.17 27.36
C ILE A 597 -2.74 25.34 27.46
#